data_AF-A0A9X9LNX6-F1
#
_entry.id   AF-A0A9X9LNX6-F1
#
_cell.length_a   1.000
_cell.length_b   1.000
_cell.length_c   1.000
_cell.angle_alpha   90.00
_cell.angle_beta   90.00
_cell.angle_gamma   90.00
#
_symmetry.space_group_name_H-M   'P 1'
#
loop_
_entity.id
_entity.type
_entity.pdbx_description
1 polymer ?
#
loop_
_entity_poly.entity_id
_entity_poly.type
_entity_poly.pdbx_seq_one_letter_code
_entity_poly.pdbx_strand_id
1 'polypeptide(L)'
;MDLDAVKEHSALHAKPSGLVLQYGTAGFRTKAEHLDHVMFRMGLLAVLRSKQTKSTIGVMVTASHNPEEDNGVKLVDPLGEMLAPSWEEHATCLANAEEQDMPSVLMDISVKAAVNLQQDAFVVIGRDTRPSSEKLSQSVIDGVTVLEGQFHDYGLLTTPQLHYMVYCRNTGGQYGKATIEGYYEKLSKAFMELTKQVSCSGDENRSLKVDCANGIGALKLREMEHYIAQGLSVQLFNDGTKGKLNHLCGADFVKSHQKPPQGM
;
A
#
# COMPACT_ATOMS: atom_id res chain seq x y z
N MET A 1 -25.11 -1.73 7.73
CA MET A 1 -24.57 -0.51 7.11
C MET A 1 -25.42 0.64 7.59
N ASP A 2 -24.84 1.50 8.42
CA ASP A 2 -25.47 2.72 8.90
C ASP A 2 -25.18 3.86 7.89
N LEU A 3 -26.19 4.24 7.11
CA LEU A 3 -26.05 5.25 6.05
C LEU A 3 -25.99 6.68 6.61
N ASP A 4 -26.54 6.92 7.79
CA ASP A 4 -26.48 8.24 8.43
C ASP A 4 -25.06 8.47 8.97
N ALA A 5 -24.47 7.46 9.61
CA ALA A 5 -23.06 7.50 10.01
C ALA A 5 -22.11 7.74 8.82
N VAL A 6 -22.36 7.09 7.68
CA VAL A 6 -21.61 7.33 6.43
C VAL A 6 -21.67 8.79 6.01
N LYS A 7 -22.86 9.39 6.03
CA LYS A 7 -23.05 10.78 5.62
C LYS A 7 -22.35 11.75 6.56
N GLU A 8 -22.48 11.54 7.87
CA GLU A 8 -21.83 12.38 8.89
C GLU A 8 -20.30 12.33 8.76
N HIS A 9 -19.72 11.14 8.63
CA HIS A 9 -18.26 10.99 8.50
C HIS A 9 -17.76 11.46 7.14
N SER A 10 -18.53 11.28 6.07
CA SER A 10 -18.16 11.84 4.75
C SER A 10 -18.04 13.36 4.79
N ALA A 11 -18.81 14.06 5.62
CA ALA A 11 -18.71 15.51 5.77
C ALA A 11 -17.38 15.96 6.44
N LEU A 12 -16.75 15.08 7.24
CA LEU A 12 -15.42 15.32 7.82
C LEU A 12 -14.30 15.16 6.79
N HIS A 13 -14.58 14.45 5.70
CA HIS A 13 -13.67 14.20 4.59
C HIS A 13 -14.25 14.77 3.28
N ALA A 14 -14.55 16.07 3.28
CA ALA A 14 -15.24 16.72 2.17
C ALA A 14 -14.43 16.68 0.87
N LYS A 15 -15.12 16.39 -0.24
CA LYS A 15 -14.59 16.42 -1.59
C LYS A 15 -14.29 17.87 -2.01
N PRO A 16 -13.09 18.16 -2.53
CA PRO A 16 -12.81 19.46 -3.14
C PRO A 16 -13.72 19.74 -4.35
N SER A 17 -14.33 20.93 -4.38
CA SER A 17 -15.24 21.34 -5.47
C SER A 17 -14.58 21.22 -6.84
N GLY A 18 -15.29 20.58 -7.79
CA GLY A 18 -14.84 20.42 -9.17
C GLY A 18 -13.73 19.38 -9.38
N LEU A 19 -13.23 18.74 -8.32
CA LEU A 19 -12.23 17.69 -8.44
C LEU A 19 -12.86 16.41 -9.00
N VAL A 20 -12.26 15.88 -10.06
CA VAL A 20 -12.60 14.59 -10.64
C VAL A 20 -11.34 13.77 -10.79
N LEU A 21 -11.36 12.53 -10.29
CA LEU A 21 -10.23 11.62 -10.30
C LEU A 21 -10.62 10.28 -10.92
N GLN A 22 -9.68 9.62 -11.58
CA GLN A 22 -9.89 8.28 -12.13
C GLN A 22 -9.01 7.27 -11.38
N TYR A 23 -9.56 6.11 -11.06
CA TYR A 23 -8.77 5.00 -10.57
C TYR A 23 -7.96 4.44 -11.74
N GLY A 24 -6.64 4.62 -11.71
CA GLY A 24 -5.75 4.06 -12.73
C GLY A 24 -5.20 2.70 -12.32
N THR A 25 -4.31 2.17 -13.17
CA THR A 25 -3.61 0.89 -12.95
C THR A 25 -2.87 0.80 -11.62
N ALA A 26 -2.53 1.93 -11.01
CA ALA A 26 -1.84 2.00 -9.74
C ALA A 26 -2.62 2.77 -8.65
N GLY A 27 -3.95 2.79 -8.79
CA GLY A 27 -4.88 3.46 -7.90
C GLY A 27 -5.01 4.97 -8.15
N PHE A 28 -5.50 5.70 -7.15
CA PHE A 28 -5.55 7.15 -7.19
C PHE A 28 -4.19 7.75 -6.83
N ARG A 29 -3.75 8.75 -7.60
CA ARG A 29 -2.54 9.52 -7.32
C ARG A 29 -2.73 10.98 -7.69
N THR A 30 -2.45 11.88 -6.77
CA THR A 30 -2.45 13.33 -6.99
C THR A 30 -1.74 14.00 -5.80
N LYS A 31 -1.79 15.34 -5.72
CA LYS A 31 -1.31 16.10 -4.56
C LYS A 31 -1.98 15.62 -3.29
N ALA A 32 -1.20 15.44 -2.23
CA ALA A 32 -1.67 14.86 -0.98
C ALA A 32 -2.85 15.64 -0.36
N GLU A 33 -2.88 16.97 -0.54
CA GLU A 33 -3.96 17.84 -0.04
C GLU A 33 -5.34 17.56 -0.66
N HIS A 34 -5.41 16.84 -1.79
CA HIS A 34 -6.65 16.51 -2.47
C HIS A 34 -7.14 15.08 -2.19
N LEU A 35 -6.40 14.30 -1.40
CA LEU A 35 -6.66 12.86 -1.25
C LEU A 35 -7.50 12.47 -0.05
N ASP A 36 -7.78 13.37 0.89
CA ASP A 36 -8.44 13.01 2.16
C ASP A 36 -9.79 12.28 1.94
N HIS A 37 -10.69 12.88 1.16
CA HIS A 37 -11.97 12.25 0.79
C HIS A 37 -11.78 10.92 0.04
N VAL A 38 -10.78 10.82 -0.84
CA VAL A 38 -10.49 9.60 -1.60
C VAL A 38 -10.08 8.47 -0.65
N MET A 39 -9.23 8.77 0.34
CA MET A 39 -8.75 7.79 1.32
C MET A 39 -9.91 7.22 2.14
N PHE A 40 -10.77 8.09 2.67
CA PHE A 40 -12.00 7.70 3.35
C PHE A 40 -12.87 6.79 2.49
N ARG A 41 -13.12 7.20 1.25
CA ARG A 41 -13.94 6.44 0.29
C ARG A 41 -13.31 5.11 -0.09
N MET A 42 -11.98 5.01 -0.19
CA MET A 42 -11.29 3.75 -0.42
C MET A 42 -11.31 2.82 0.80
N GLY A 43 -11.37 3.37 2.02
CA GLY A 43 -11.68 2.60 3.23
C GLY A 43 -13.06 1.94 3.15
N LEU A 44 -14.09 2.71 2.76
CA LEU A 44 -15.45 2.20 2.53
C LEU A 44 -15.45 1.08 1.47
N LEU A 45 -14.81 1.31 0.33
CA LEU A 45 -14.77 0.34 -0.77
C LEU A 45 -14.01 -0.92 -0.40
N ALA A 46 -12.91 -0.82 0.36
CA ALA A 46 -12.15 -1.97 0.84
C ALA A 46 -13.01 -2.88 1.73
N VAL A 47 -13.89 -2.30 2.57
CA VAL A 47 -14.87 -3.06 3.34
C VAL A 47 -15.85 -3.79 2.42
N LEU A 48 -16.47 -3.11 1.46
CA LEU A 48 -17.39 -3.77 0.51
C LEU A 48 -16.70 -4.89 -0.26
N ARG A 49 -15.46 -4.68 -0.71
CA ARG A 49 -14.66 -5.69 -1.41
C ARG A 49 -14.34 -6.89 -0.51
N SER A 50 -14.00 -6.65 0.75
CA SER A 50 -13.74 -7.71 1.73
C SER A 50 -14.99 -8.55 2.00
N LYS A 51 -16.15 -7.90 2.19
CA LYS A 51 -17.45 -8.60 2.33
C LYS A 51 -17.79 -9.42 1.09
N GLN A 52 -17.54 -8.89 -0.11
CA GLN A 52 -17.86 -9.57 -1.36
C GLN A 52 -16.97 -10.79 -1.63
N THR A 53 -15.67 -10.67 -1.33
CA THR A 53 -14.68 -11.74 -1.53
C THR A 53 -14.58 -12.70 -0.35
N LYS A 54 -15.21 -12.38 0.79
CA LYS A 54 -15.07 -13.10 2.07
C LYS A 54 -13.60 -13.27 2.48
N SER A 55 -12.80 -12.24 2.21
CA SER A 55 -11.34 -12.30 2.29
C SER A 55 -10.77 -11.00 2.85
N THR A 56 -9.53 -11.06 3.33
CA THR A 56 -8.75 -9.87 3.69
C THR A 56 -8.41 -9.05 2.45
N ILE A 57 -8.64 -7.73 2.51
CA ILE A 57 -8.27 -6.77 1.45
C ILE A 57 -7.18 -5.83 1.98
N GLY A 58 -6.22 -5.48 1.13
CA GLY A 58 -5.17 -4.52 1.47
C GLY A 58 -5.46 -3.10 0.98
N VAL A 59 -5.00 -2.10 1.73
CA VAL A 59 -4.95 -0.69 1.31
C VAL A 59 -3.52 -0.18 1.49
N MET A 60 -2.87 0.19 0.39
CA MET A 60 -1.52 0.77 0.42
C MET A 60 -1.60 2.28 0.17
N VAL A 61 -1.14 3.07 1.13
CA VAL A 61 -0.99 4.53 1.00
C VAL A 61 0.43 4.85 0.51
N THR A 62 0.54 5.20 -0.77
CA THR A 62 1.81 5.56 -1.43
C THR A 62 1.56 6.14 -2.82
N ALA A 63 2.42 7.07 -3.27
CA ALA A 63 2.57 7.42 -4.69
C ALA A 63 3.85 6.89 -5.33
N SER A 64 4.52 5.90 -4.74
CA SER A 64 5.67 5.23 -5.34
C SER A 64 6.78 6.22 -5.77
N HIS A 65 7.06 6.35 -7.07
CA HIS A 65 8.12 7.20 -7.64
C HIS A 65 7.76 8.68 -7.74
N ASN A 66 6.49 9.07 -7.51
CA ASN A 66 6.06 10.46 -7.59
C ASN A 66 6.83 11.37 -6.61
N PRO A 67 6.88 12.69 -6.85
CA PRO A 67 7.40 13.68 -5.90
C PRO A 67 6.73 13.58 -4.52
N GLU A 68 7.46 13.92 -3.45
CA GLU A 68 7.03 13.77 -2.05
C GLU A 68 5.69 14.42 -1.70
N GLU A 69 5.37 15.55 -2.33
CA GLU A 69 4.11 16.28 -2.10
C GLU A 69 2.87 15.57 -2.69
N ASP A 70 3.06 14.59 -3.57
CA ASP A 70 1.99 13.72 -4.03
C ASP A 70 1.74 12.59 -3.01
N ASN A 71 0.57 11.97 -3.05
CA ASN A 71 0.37 10.67 -2.43
C ASN A 71 -0.63 9.86 -3.26
N GLY A 72 -1.03 8.70 -2.77
CA GLY A 72 -1.96 7.86 -3.49
C GLY A 72 -2.43 6.68 -2.66
N VAL A 73 -3.44 5.99 -3.19
CA VAL A 73 -4.01 4.80 -2.58
C VAL A 73 -4.31 3.77 -3.64
N LYS A 74 -3.94 2.51 -3.33
CA LYS A 74 -4.30 1.34 -4.14
C LYS A 74 -4.84 0.25 -3.24
N LEU A 75 -5.79 -0.51 -3.78
CA LEU A 75 -6.37 -1.68 -3.13
C LEU A 75 -5.68 -2.94 -3.62
N VAL A 76 -5.53 -3.90 -2.72
CA VAL A 76 -4.88 -5.19 -2.96
C VAL A 76 -5.89 -6.29 -2.70
N ASP A 77 -6.11 -7.11 -3.72
CA ASP A 77 -7.08 -8.20 -3.70
C ASP A 77 -6.51 -9.47 -3.04
N PRO A 78 -7.34 -10.50 -2.79
CA PRO A 78 -7.02 -11.55 -1.83
C PRO A 78 -5.75 -12.37 -2.11
N LEU A 79 -5.34 -12.51 -3.36
CA LEU A 79 -4.14 -13.24 -3.79
C LEU A 79 -2.88 -12.35 -3.75
N GLY A 80 -2.98 -11.12 -3.24
CA GLY A 80 -1.91 -10.14 -3.28
C GLY A 80 -1.76 -9.48 -4.66
N GLU A 81 -2.79 -9.56 -5.49
CA GLU A 81 -2.90 -8.90 -6.80
C GLU A 81 -3.49 -7.49 -6.67
N MET A 82 -3.41 -6.72 -7.74
CA MET A 82 -4.07 -5.42 -7.82
C MET A 82 -5.60 -5.60 -7.80
N LEU A 83 -6.33 -4.57 -7.39
CA LEU A 83 -7.79 -4.55 -7.46
C LEU A 83 -8.31 -5.04 -8.82
N ALA A 84 -9.29 -5.93 -8.80
CA ALA A 84 -9.91 -6.43 -10.01
C ALA A 84 -10.38 -5.27 -10.92
N PRO A 85 -10.10 -5.29 -12.24
CA PRO A 85 -10.47 -4.20 -13.15
C PRO A 85 -11.95 -3.80 -13.09
N SER A 86 -12.84 -4.77 -12.89
CA SER A 86 -14.29 -4.52 -12.74
C SER A 86 -14.65 -3.67 -11.51
N TRP A 87 -13.75 -3.55 -10.52
CA TRP A 87 -13.94 -2.73 -9.32
C TRP A 87 -13.28 -1.35 -9.42
N GLU A 88 -12.45 -1.08 -10.43
CA GLU A 88 -11.86 0.25 -10.66
C GLU A 88 -12.94 1.31 -10.98
N GLU A 89 -14.01 0.90 -11.67
CA GLU A 89 -15.17 1.77 -11.92
C GLU A 89 -15.92 2.09 -10.64
N HIS A 90 -16.11 1.12 -9.74
CA HIS A 90 -16.70 1.37 -8.41
C HIS A 90 -15.84 2.32 -7.59
N ALA A 91 -14.52 2.16 -7.64
CA ALA A 91 -13.60 3.07 -6.97
C ALA A 91 -13.68 4.49 -7.53
N THR A 92 -13.69 4.62 -8.86
CA THR A 92 -13.84 5.91 -9.56
C THR A 92 -15.17 6.56 -9.24
N CYS A 93 -16.27 5.81 -9.29
CA CYS A 93 -17.60 6.32 -8.98
C CYS A 93 -17.68 6.82 -7.53
N LEU A 94 -17.24 6.01 -6.58
CA LEU A 94 -17.29 6.36 -5.16
C LEU A 94 -16.39 7.56 -4.84
N ALA A 95 -15.16 7.59 -5.36
CA ALA A 95 -14.24 8.71 -5.15
C ALA A 95 -14.78 10.04 -5.69
N ASN A 96 -15.62 10.02 -6.72
CA ASN A 96 -16.20 11.23 -7.31
C ASN A 96 -17.61 11.57 -6.82
N ALA A 97 -18.25 10.75 -5.98
CA ALA A 97 -19.58 11.03 -5.45
C ALA A 97 -19.61 12.35 -4.67
N GLU A 98 -20.70 13.11 -4.74
CA GLU A 98 -20.88 14.21 -3.80
C GLU A 98 -21.35 13.66 -2.44
N GLU A 99 -21.17 14.40 -1.35
CA GLU A 99 -21.47 13.95 0.01
C GLU A 99 -22.93 13.49 0.14
N GLN A 100 -23.87 14.21 -0.49
CA GLN A 100 -25.29 13.84 -0.47
C GLN A 100 -25.61 12.54 -1.20
N ASP A 101 -24.75 12.14 -2.16
CA ASP A 101 -24.94 10.97 -3.01
C ASP A 101 -24.19 9.73 -2.47
N MET A 102 -23.38 9.89 -1.41
CA MET A 102 -22.60 8.79 -0.83
C MET A 102 -23.46 7.58 -0.44
N PRO A 103 -24.62 7.73 0.24
CA PRO A 103 -25.47 6.58 0.59
C PRO A 103 -26.00 5.82 -0.63
N SER A 104 -26.44 6.53 -1.67
CA SER A 104 -27.00 5.90 -2.87
C SER A 104 -25.92 5.19 -3.68
N VAL A 105 -24.74 5.80 -3.84
CA VAL A 105 -23.60 5.20 -4.53
C VAL A 105 -23.11 3.93 -3.82
N LEU A 106 -23.02 3.92 -2.50
CA LEU A 106 -22.63 2.72 -1.74
C LEU A 106 -23.67 1.60 -1.87
N MET A 107 -24.97 1.94 -1.84
CA MET A 107 -26.02 0.95 -2.02
C MET A 107 -26.00 0.36 -3.44
N ASP A 108 -25.81 1.20 -4.45
CA ASP A 108 -25.69 0.78 -5.84
C ASP A 108 -24.51 -0.15 -6.06
N ILE A 109 -23.34 0.16 -5.51
CA ILE A 109 -22.16 -0.73 -5.55
C ILE A 109 -22.49 -2.05 -4.85
N SER A 110 -23.13 -1.99 -3.68
CA SER A 110 -23.48 -3.18 -2.89
C SER A 110 -24.40 -4.12 -3.67
N VAL A 111 -25.40 -3.59 -4.37
CA VAL A 111 -26.32 -4.36 -5.20
C VAL A 111 -25.62 -4.89 -6.45
N LYS A 112 -24.93 -4.03 -7.21
CA LYS A 112 -24.26 -4.40 -8.47
C LYS A 112 -23.19 -5.47 -8.27
N ALA A 113 -22.44 -5.38 -7.17
CA ALA A 113 -21.38 -6.34 -6.84
C ALA A 113 -21.87 -7.52 -5.99
N ALA A 114 -23.18 -7.63 -5.73
CA ALA A 114 -23.80 -8.68 -4.92
C ALA A 114 -23.14 -8.86 -3.53
N VAL A 115 -22.89 -7.73 -2.85
CA VAL A 115 -22.23 -7.70 -1.55
C VAL A 115 -23.19 -8.17 -0.46
N ASN A 116 -22.82 -9.22 0.28
CA ASN A 116 -23.53 -9.58 1.50
C ASN A 116 -23.10 -8.64 2.65
N LEU A 117 -23.95 -7.70 3.02
CA LEU A 117 -23.63 -6.71 4.07
C LEU A 117 -23.43 -7.32 5.46
N GLN A 118 -23.98 -8.52 5.71
CA GLN A 118 -23.82 -9.26 6.97
C GLN A 118 -22.50 -10.02 7.05
N GLN A 119 -21.75 -10.12 5.95
CA GLN A 119 -20.43 -10.75 5.95
C GLN A 119 -19.44 -9.87 6.73
N ASP A 120 -18.61 -10.48 7.57
CA ASP A 120 -17.50 -9.77 8.22
C ASP A 120 -16.49 -9.28 7.19
N ALA A 121 -15.89 -8.12 7.46
CA ALA A 121 -14.84 -7.54 6.63
C ALA A 121 -13.55 -7.39 7.44
N PHE A 122 -12.41 -7.69 6.80
CA PHE A 122 -11.10 -7.49 7.38
C PHE A 122 -10.18 -6.78 6.38
N VAL A 123 -9.61 -5.65 6.79
CA VAL A 123 -8.77 -4.79 5.94
C VAL A 123 -7.37 -4.68 6.56
N VAL A 124 -6.31 -4.80 5.76
CA VAL A 124 -4.94 -4.51 6.20
C VAL A 124 -4.44 -3.24 5.55
N ILE A 125 -3.79 -2.38 6.32
CA ILE A 125 -3.37 -1.05 5.88
C ILE A 125 -1.86 -0.96 6.03
N GLY A 126 -1.22 -0.33 5.05
CA GLY A 126 0.21 -0.04 5.10
C GLY A 126 0.51 1.27 4.36
N ARG A 127 1.62 1.91 4.72
CA ARG A 127 2.00 3.21 4.18
C ARG A 127 3.50 3.35 3.95
N ASP A 128 3.87 4.22 3.02
CA ASP A 128 5.27 4.64 2.83
C ASP A 128 5.65 5.79 3.79
N THR A 129 6.84 6.36 3.58
CA THR A 129 7.44 7.42 4.41
C THR A 129 7.01 8.85 4.02
N ARG A 130 6.02 9.03 3.14
CA ARG A 130 5.60 10.40 2.80
C ARG A 130 5.04 11.11 4.04
N PRO A 131 5.30 12.41 4.24
CA PRO A 131 4.79 13.14 5.40
C PRO A 131 3.26 13.09 5.55
N SER A 132 2.53 13.04 4.43
CA SER A 132 1.06 12.95 4.42
C SER A 132 0.50 11.55 4.70
N SER A 133 1.33 10.51 4.64
CA SER A 133 0.86 9.12 4.64
C SER A 133 0.20 8.69 5.96
N GLU A 134 0.64 9.22 7.10
CA GLU A 134 0.03 8.91 8.40
C GLU A 134 -1.41 9.44 8.49
N LYS A 135 -1.61 10.73 8.20
CA LYS A 135 -2.95 11.34 8.16
C LYS A 135 -3.86 10.64 7.16
N LEU A 136 -3.35 10.37 5.95
CA LEU A 136 -4.15 9.72 4.90
C LEU A 136 -4.50 8.26 5.25
N SER A 137 -3.63 7.55 5.99
CA SER A 137 -3.97 6.22 6.51
C SER A 137 -5.07 6.29 7.57
N GLN A 138 -5.10 7.35 8.39
CA GLN A 138 -6.21 7.57 9.33
C GLN A 138 -7.53 7.75 8.58
N SER A 139 -7.57 8.55 7.51
CA SER A 139 -8.80 8.72 6.72
C SER A 139 -9.28 7.38 6.12
N VAL A 140 -8.37 6.48 5.70
CA VAL A 140 -8.75 5.09 5.32
C VAL A 140 -9.39 4.35 6.50
N ILE A 141 -8.78 4.41 7.69
CA ILE A 141 -9.29 3.75 8.90
C ILE A 141 -10.67 4.27 9.26
N ASP A 142 -10.91 5.57 9.15
CA ASP A 142 -12.22 6.19 9.41
C ASP A 142 -13.28 5.58 8.49
N GLY A 143 -12.97 5.45 7.18
CA GLY A 143 -13.84 4.79 6.21
C GLY A 143 -14.10 3.31 6.54
N VAL A 144 -13.06 2.57 6.96
CA VAL A 144 -13.22 1.16 7.36
C VAL A 144 -14.13 1.03 8.59
N THR A 145 -13.93 1.91 9.58
CA THR A 145 -14.64 1.90 10.87
C THR A 145 -16.11 2.20 10.69
N VAL A 146 -16.47 3.16 9.83
CA VAL A 146 -17.86 3.56 9.55
C VAL A 146 -18.71 2.42 8.99
N LEU A 147 -18.12 1.48 8.25
CA LEU A 147 -18.80 0.28 7.76
C LEU A 147 -18.60 -0.95 8.64
N GLU A 148 -18.16 -0.73 9.89
CA GLU A 148 -17.92 -1.78 10.89
C GLU A 148 -16.93 -2.85 10.40
N GLY A 149 -15.98 -2.45 9.54
CA GLY A 149 -14.90 -3.31 9.11
C GLY A 149 -13.84 -3.47 10.20
N GLN A 150 -13.34 -4.69 10.37
CA GLN A 150 -12.15 -4.92 11.18
C GLN A 150 -10.90 -4.54 10.39
N PHE A 151 -9.85 -4.09 11.06
CA PHE A 151 -8.61 -3.79 10.38
C PHE A 151 -7.35 -4.09 11.19
N HIS A 152 -6.23 -4.12 10.49
CA HIS A 152 -4.90 -4.11 11.08
C HIS A 152 -4.02 -3.11 10.32
N ASP A 153 -3.59 -2.04 11.00
CA ASP A 153 -2.60 -1.10 10.48
C ASP A 153 -1.19 -1.63 10.77
N TYR A 154 -0.47 -2.04 9.70
CA TYR A 154 0.93 -2.44 9.79
C TYR A 154 1.89 -1.24 9.84
N GLY A 155 1.38 -0.02 9.66
CA GLY A 155 2.19 1.18 9.66
C GLY A 155 3.10 1.27 8.43
N LEU A 156 4.36 1.59 8.69
CA LEU A 156 5.39 1.73 7.68
C LEU A 156 5.70 0.38 7.01
N LEU A 157 5.36 0.24 5.73
CA LEU A 157 5.61 -0.94 4.91
C LEU A 157 6.06 -0.55 3.49
N THR A 158 6.86 -1.41 2.87
CA THR A 158 6.99 -1.39 1.41
C THR A 158 5.71 -1.92 0.77
N THR A 159 5.41 -1.52 -0.47
CA THR A 159 4.28 -2.09 -1.22
C THR A 159 4.33 -3.64 -1.24
N PRO A 160 5.45 -4.30 -1.59
CA PRO A 160 5.49 -5.77 -1.61
C PRO A 160 5.22 -6.42 -0.26
N GLN A 161 5.62 -5.78 0.86
CA GLN A 161 5.28 -6.30 2.19
C GLN A 161 3.77 -6.30 2.43
N LEU A 162 3.04 -5.25 2.05
CA LEU A 162 1.58 -5.26 2.20
C LEU A 162 0.94 -6.38 1.37
N HIS A 163 1.35 -6.53 0.10
CA HIS A 163 0.85 -7.60 -0.77
C HIS A 163 1.13 -8.99 -0.16
N TYR A 164 2.31 -9.17 0.44
CA TYR A 164 2.64 -10.38 1.18
C TYR A 164 1.73 -10.60 2.40
N MET A 165 1.41 -9.56 3.18
CA MET A 165 0.51 -9.68 4.34
C MET A 165 -0.89 -10.13 3.93
N VAL A 166 -1.43 -9.54 2.87
CA VAL A 166 -2.75 -9.90 2.32
C VAL A 166 -2.77 -11.38 1.93
N TYR A 167 -1.79 -11.81 1.13
CA TYR A 167 -1.75 -13.18 0.65
C TYR A 167 -1.53 -14.21 1.77
N CYS A 168 -0.68 -13.90 2.75
CA CYS A 168 -0.46 -14.77 3.91
C CYS A 168 -1.72 -14.94 4.76
N ARG A 169 -2.49 -13.88 4.97
CA ARG A 169 -3.75 -13.94 5.72
C ARG A 169 -4.80 -14.78 5.01
N ASN A 170 -4.96 -14.58 3.71
CA ASN A 170 -5.97 -15.29 2.92
C ASN A 170 -5.61 -16.76 2.64
N THR A 171 -4.34 -17.13 2.75
CA THR A 171 -3.89 -18.53 2.68
C THR A 171 -3.85 -19.22 4.04
N GLY A 172 -4.37 -18.59 5.11
CA GLY A 172 -4.34 -19.16 6.46
C GLY A 172 -2.93 -19.49 6.96
N GLY A 173 -1.93 -18.72 6.50
CA GLY A 173 -0.53 -18.93 6.83
C GLY A 173 0.21 -19.98 5.97
N GLN A 174 -0.45 -20.63 5.01
CA GLN A 174 0.20 -21.63 4.14
C GLN A 174 1.30 -21.03 3.26
N TYR A 175 1.14 -19.78 2.80
CA TYR A 175 2.20 -19.10 2.05
C TYR A 175 3.33 -18.61 2.98
N GLY A 176 3.00 -18.17 4.19
CA GLY A 176 3.96 -17.61 5.15
C GLY A 176 3.25 -16.93 6.32
N LYS A 177 4.02 -16.47 7.31
CA LYS A 177 3.47 -15.70 8.44
C LYS A 177 3.17 -14.27 7.98
N ALA A 178 1.97 -13.77 8.21
CA ALA A 178 1.56 -12.39 7.88
C ALA A 178 2.15 -11.35 8.85
N THR A 179 3.47 -11.34 9.01
CA THR A 179 4.23 -10.38 9.82
C THR A 179 5.46 -9.89 9.06
N ILE A 180 6.04 -8.78 9.53
CA ILE A 180 7.25 -8.19 8.96
C ILE A 180 8.41 -9.19 9.03
N GLU A 181 8.56 -9.86 10.17
CA GLU A 181 9.56 -10.90 10.40
C GLU A 181 9.33 -12.09 9.47
N GLY A 182 8.07 -12.52 9.28
CA GLY A 182 7.72 -13.58 8.35
C GLY A 182 8.15 -13.28 6.91
N TYR A 183 8.00 -12.02 6.48
CA TYR A 183 8.50 -11.56 5.17
C TYR A 183 10.03 -11.67 5.08
N TYR A 184 10.76 -11.21 6.09
CA TYR A 184 12.22 -11.27 6.13
C TYR A 184 12.73 -12.72 6.18
N GLU A 185 12.20 -13.53 7.09
CA GLU A 185 12.51 -14.96 7.23
C GLU A 185 12.34 -15.70 5.90
N LYS A 186 11.19 -15.49 5.23
CA LYS A 186 10.88 -16.21 3.99
C LYS A 186 11.85 -15.86 2.87
N LEU A 187 12.08 -14.56 2.62
CA LEU A 187 12.94 -14.12 1.52
C LEU A 187 14.41 -14.42 1.78
N SER A 188 14.90 -14.16 3.00
CA SER A 188 16.30 -14.42 3.37
C SER A 188 16.63 -15.91 3.31
N LYS A 189 15.74 -16.79 3.81
CA LYS A 189 15.94 -18.24 3.74
C LYS A 189 16.06 -18.72 2.30
N ALA A 190 15.14 -18.30 1.42
CA ALA A 190 15.19 -18.65 0.01
C ALA A 190 16.49 -18.14 -0.66
N PHE A 191 16.89 -16.90 -0.37
CA PHE A 191 18.15 -16.33 -0.86
C PHE A 191 19.37 -17.14 -0.41
N MET A 192 19.46 -17.51 0.87
CA MET A 192 20.57 -18.30 1.41
C MET A 192 20.60 -19.73 0.83
N GLU A 193 19.44 -20.36 0.61
CA GLU A 193 19.35 -21.68 -0.02
C GLU A 193 19.79 -21.65 -1.49
N LEU A 194 19.42 -20.61 -2.24
CA LEU A 194 19.84 -20.43 -3.63
C LEU A 194 21.34 -20.13 -3.74
N THR A 195 21.87 -19.29 -2.86
CA THR A 195 23.28 -18.87 -2.95
C THR A 195 24.26 -19.96 -2.50
N LYS A 196 23.86 -20.86 -1.58
CA LYS A 196 24.65 -22.05 -1.20
C LYS A 196 24.94 -23.01 -2.35
N GLN A 197 24.07 -23.06 -3.36
CA GLN A 197 24.22 -23.95 -4.51
C GLN A 197 25.27 -23.45 -5.51
N VAL A 198 25.79 -22.24 -5.33
CA VAL A 198 26.73 -21.60 -6.25
C VAL A 198 28.09 -21.46 -5.55
N SER A 199 29.02 -22.35 -5.88
CA SER A 199 30.42 -22.21 -5.48
C SER A 199 31.08 -21.10 -6.30
N CYS A 200 31.07 -19.87 -5.79
CA CYS A 200 31.87 -18.78 -6.35
C CYS A 200 33.30 -18.90 -5.85
N SER A 201 34.24 -19.14 -6.76
CA SER A 201 35.68 -19.26 -6.47
C SER A 201 36.37 -17.90 -6.23
N GLY A 202 35.69 -16.95 -5.58
CA GLY A 202 36.21 -15.60 -5.33
C GLY A 202 35.33 -14.83 -4.35
N ASP A 203 35.99 -14.24 -3.34
CA ASP A 203 35.51 -13.47 -2.19
C ASP A 203 34.29 -14.03 -1.43
N GLU A 204 34.55 -14.47 -0.19
CA GLU A 204 33.52 -14.92 0.77
C GLU A 204 32.53 -13.80 1.16
N ASN A 205 32.79 -12.54 0.80
CA ASN A 205 31.94 -11.39 1.10
C ASN A 205 31.47 -10.64 -0.16
N ARG A 206 30.28 -11.00 -0.65
CA ARG A 206 29.58 -10.23 -1.69
C ARG A 206 29.11 -8.91 -1.10
N SER A 207 29.40 -7.78 -1.76
CA SER A 207 28.93 -6.46 -1.33
C SER A 207 28.02 -5.82 -2.38
N LEU A 208 26.91 -5.21 -1.94
CA LEU A 208 25.96 -4.48 -2.78
C LEU A 208 25.71 -3.09 -2.22
N LYS A 209 25.90 -2.06 -3.05
CA LYS A 209 25.48 -0.68 -2.74
C LYS A 209 24.08 -0.45 -3.27
N VAL A 210 23.18 0.04 -2.43
CA VAL A 210 21.76 0.22 -2.78
C VAL A 210 21.35 1.66 -2.59
N ASP A 211 20.92 2.30 -3.69
CA ASP A 211 20.16 3.54 -3.66
C ASP A 211 18.75 3.26 -3.12
N CYS A 212 18.43 3.78 -1.94
CA CYS A 212 17.12 3.57 -1.32
C CYS A 212 16.14 4.72 -1.59
N ALA A 213 16.49 5.66 -2.48
CA ALA A 213 15.64 6.76 -2.93
C ALA A 213 15.08 7.66 -1.82
N ASN A 214 15.70 7.67 -0.65
CA ASN A 214 15.22 8.27 0.59
C ASN A 214 13.83 7.76 1.04
N GLY A 215 13.47 6.54 0.64
CA GLY A 215 12.15 5.96 0.87
C GLY A 215 12.11 4.82 1.87
N ILE A 216 10.91 4.29 2.07
CA ILE A 216 10.61 3.19 3.00
C ILE A 216 11.50 1.94 2.83
N GLY A 217 12.00 1.71 1.61
CA GLY A 217 12.93 0.62 1.33
C GLY A 217 14.22 0.68 2.16
N ALA A 218 14.71 1.87 2.49
CA ALA A 218 15.89 2.04 3.34
C ALA A 218 15.67 1.45 4.74
N LEU A 219 14.54 1.80 5.36
CA LEU A 219 14.19 1.34 6.70
C LEU A 219 14.03 -0.18 6.73
N LYS A 220 13.33 -0.73 5.73
CA LYS A 220 13.03 -2.16 5.66
C LYS A 220 14.24 -3.01 5.27
N LEU A 221 15.12 -2.49 4.42
CA LEU A 221 16.37 -3.18 4.10
C LEU A 221 17.36 -3.18 5.28
N ARG A 222 17.40 -2.08 6.06
CA ARG A 222 18.15 -2.02 7.32
C ARG A 222 17.62 -3.02 8.35
N GLU A 223 16.30 -3.12 8.51
CA GLU A 223 15.68 -4.15 9.35
C GLU A 223 16.04 -5.57 8.86
N MET A 224 16.05 -5.80 7.54
CA MET A 224 16.34 -7.10 6.93
C MET A 224 17.84 -7.48 6.95
N GLU A 225 18.76 -6.53 7.18
CA GLU A 225 20.21 -6.72 7.03
C GLU A 225 20.75 -7.93 7.78
N HIS A 226 20.34 -8.12 9.04
CA HIS A 226 20.80 -9.24 9.87
C HIS A 226 20.32 -10.62 9.37
N TYR A 227 19.25 -10.68 8.58
CA TYR A 227 18.77 -11.92 7.97
C TYR A 227 19.62 -12.35 6.76
N ILE A 228 20.32 -11.42 6.10
CA ILE A 228 21.08 -11.67 4.87
C ILE A 228 22.60 -11.50 5.03
N ALA A 229 23.06 -10.98 6.17
CA ALA A 229 24.46 -10.64 6.43
C ALA A 229 25.46 -11.81 6.24
N GLN A 230 25.02 -13.06 6.39
CA GLN A 230 25.87 -14.24 6.15
C GLN A 230 26.21 -14.47 4.67
N GLY A 231 25.45 -13.89 3.73
CA GLY A 231 25.63 -14.11 2.29
C GLY A 231 25.74 -12.84 1.45
N LEU A 232 25.43 -11.68 2.02
CA LEU A 232 25.48 -10.38 1.34
C LEU A 232 25.68 -9.23 2.33
N SER A 233 26.74 -8.47 2.14
CA SER A 233 26.93 -7.16 2.78
C SER A 233 26.21 -6.08 1.98
N VAL A 234 25.31 -5.34 2.62
CA VAL A 234 24.53 -4.28 1.95
C VAL A 234 24.92 -2.91 2.50
N GLN A 235 25.30 -2.00 1.61
CA GLN A 235 25.57 -0.60 1.95
C GLN A 235 24.40 0.27 1.44
N LEU A 236 23.71 0.92 2.36
CA LEU A 236 22.55 1.76 2.04
C LEU A 236 22.99 3.20 1.77
N PHE A 237 22.51 3.75 0.66
CA PHE A 237 22.66 5.16 0.30
C PHE A 237 21.27 5.76 0.08
N ASN A 238 21.17 7.10 0.20
CA ASN A 238 19.89 7.81 0.14
C ASN A 238 18.86 7.13 1.04
N ASP A 239 19.17 7.06 2.33
CA ASP A 239 18.44 6.25 3.31
C ASP A 239 17.30 7.00 4.02
N GLY A 240 17.03 8.23 3.61
CA GLY A 240 15.99 9.09 4.19
C GLY A 240 16.47 9.96 5.36
N THR A 241 17.75 9.91 5.75
CA THR A 241 18.26 10.72 6.87
C THR A 241 18.48 12.19 6.53
N LYS A 242 18.91 12.53 5.31
CA LYS A 242 19.28 13.90 4.90
C LYS A 242 18.78 14.30 3.51
N GLY A 243 17.88 13.52 2.90
CA GLY A 243 17.43 13.73 1.51
C GLY A 243 15.91 13.66 1.36
N LYS A 244 15.42 14.27 0.28
CA LYS A 244 13.99 14.25 -0.10
C LYS A 244 13.68 12.97 -0.89
N LEU A 245 12.50 12.39 -0.64
CA LEU A 245 12.01 11.19 -1.33
C LEU A 245 12.09 11.36 -2.85
N ASN A 246 12.73 10.39 -3.54
CA ASN A 246 12.92 10.33 -5.00
C ASN A 246 13.62 11.56 -5.63
N HIS A 247 14.22 12.45 -4.84
CA HIS A 247 14.84 13.66 -5.38
C HIS A 247 16.24 13.37 -5.91
N LEU A 248 16.40 13.41 -7.24
CA LEU A 248 17.67 13.16 -7.94
C LEU A 248 18.31 11.79 -7.63
N CYS A 249 17.50 10.83 -7.20
CA CYS A 249 17.87 9.47 -6.85
C CYS A 249 16.70 8.51 -7.10
N GLY A 250 16.93 7.22 -6.93
CA GLY A 250 15.94 6.16 -7.09
C GLY A 250 15.87 5.61 -8.52
N ALA A 251 15.19 4.46 -8.64
CA ALA A 251 15.14 3.69 -9.87
C ALA A 251 14.58 4.47 -11.06
N ASP A 252 13.50 5.26 -10.85
CA ASP A 252 12.89 6.06 -11.92
C ASP A 252 13.84 7.15 -12.44
N PHE A 253 14.52 7.87 -11.53
CA PHE A 253 15.50 8.88 -11.91
C PHE A 253 16.64 8.28 -12.74
N VAL A 254 17.26 7.20 -12.26
CA VAL A 254 18.37 6.53 -12.94
C VAL A 254 17.93 6.00 -14.30
N LYS A 255 16.74 5.39 -14.38
CA LYS A 255 16.19 4.84 -15.63
C LYS A 255 15.88 5.93 -16.65
N SER A 256 15.22 7.01 -16.23
CA SER A 256 14.73 8.07 -17.12
C SER A 256 15.85 9.00 -17.59
N HIS A 257 16.85 9.26 -16.73
CA HIS A 257 17.96 10.18 -17.04
C HIS A 257 19.24 9.47 -17.44
N GLN A 258 19.30 8.13 -17.33
CA GLN A 258 20.45 7.30 -17.67
C GLN A 258 21.77 7.77 -17.05
N LYS A 259 21.73 8.16 -15.76
CA LYS A 259 22.89 8.61 -15.01
C LYS A 259 22.83 8.15 -13.54
N PRO A 260 23.98 8.10 -12.83
CA PRO A 260 23.99 7.74 -11.42
C PRO A 260 23.14 8.68 -10.55
N PRO A 261 22.57 8.17 -9.44
CA PRO A 261 21.85 9.00 -8.49
C PRO A 261 22.81 9.94 -7.75
N GLN A 262 22.29 11.06 -7.26
CA GLN A 262 23.03 11.90 -6.33
C GLN A 262 23.18 11.19 -4.98
N GLY A 263 24.34 11.34 -4.33
CA GLY A 263 24.57 10.82 -2.98
C GLY A 263 25.12 9.39 -2.91
N MET A 264 25.58 8.81 -4.03
CA MET A 264 26.24 7.49 -4.13
C MET A 264 27.65 7.57 -4.70
#